data_AF-A0A817G3R4-F1
#
_entry.id   AF-A0A817G3R4-F1
#
_cell.length_a   1.000
_cell.length_b   1.000
_cell.length_c   1.000
_cell.angle_alpha   90.00
_cell.angle_beta   90.00
_cell.angle_gamma   90.00
#
_symmetry.space_group_name_H-M   'P 1'
#
loop_
_entity.id
_entity.type
_entity.pdbx_description
1 polymer ?
#
loop_
_entity_poly.entity_id
_entity_poly.type
_entity_poly.pdbx_seq_one_letter_code
_entity_poly.pdbx_strand_id
1 'polypeptide(L)'
;MSTYINLQEHYSNTLQCPCAHMSITNNEFIMFLNATYHPICSSNNFVNKWFNYFFIYQDGRAWWLNVNDFRYWSILFFNFLEKYCKLANSTVNNAIEQFNLVSFVSSEVMSPILFKTQVDMTINLLQKSILILFARQLQMFRGVIQGNGLISSLETSMEFKVDQIAVDAPVFVIPKTYNNGTCSCATSSTCVELASFYNVTHHTVYTIENIFIGCFLIESILHSSLSCFFSNSCMTDLMKATILGIPGSNWRPRIIDISPLQFSSSTSNFRINDTIETMVYQLFIDFWSSEISYERYYNACAPTHCTYSYEKRLDVLYAVTIFLTVINGLSLGLRFVVPIFVRLVYKLRNRLCGYYE
;
A
#
# COMPACT_ATOMS: atom_id res chain seq x y z
N MET A 1 -12.76 -18.82 -23.68
CA MET A 1 -11.55 -18.82 -22.85
C MET A 1 -10.70 -20.09 -23.03
N SER A 2 -11.22 -21.30 -22.82
CA SER A 2 -10.43 -22.55 -22.93
C SER A 2 -9.72 -22.72 -24.28
N THR A 3 -10.40 -22.40 -25.39
CA THR A 3 -9.82 -22.42 -26.74
C THR A 3 -8.66 -21.43 -26.90
N TYR A 4 -8.79 -20.23 -26.32
CA TYR A 4 -7.73 -19.21 -26.34
C TYR A 4 -6.50 -19.70 -25.57
N ILE A 5 -6.69 -20.27 -24.37
CA ILE A 5 -5.57 -20.76 -23.55
C ILE A 5 -4.78 -21.83 -24.32
N ASN A 6 -5.47 -22.77 -24.96
CA ASN A 6 -4.83 -23.80 -25.77
C ASN A 6 -4.05 -23.20 -26.96
N LEU A 7 -4.65 -22.24 -27.68
CA LEU A 7 -3.96 -21.53 -28.78
C LEU A 7 -2.75 -20.74 -28.27
N GLN A 8 -2.84 -20.13 -27.09
CA GLN A 8 -1.75 -19.36 -26.47
C GLN A 8 -0.58 -20.28 -26.08
N GLU A 9 -0.85 -21.52 -25.66
CA GLU A 9 0.20 -22.50 -25.35
C GLU A 9 0.99 -22.94 -26.60
N HIS A 10 0.33 -23.05 -27.75
CA HIS A 10 0.95 -23.55 -28.99
C HIS A 10 1.46 -22.46 -29.95
N TYR A 11 0.86 -21.27 -29.93
CA TYR A 11 1.11 -20.20 -30.91
C TYR A 11 1.34 -18.84 -30.25
N SER A 12 1.85 -18.81 -29.02
CA SER A 12 2.06 -17.60 -28.20
C SER A 12 2.67 -16.40 -28.93
N ASN A 13 3.59 -16.64 -29.87
CA ASN A 13 4.33 -15.59 -30.58
C ASN A 13 3.57 -14.98 -31.76
N THR A 14 2.54 -15.65 -32.27
CA THR A 14 1.81 -15.24 -33.48
C THR A 14 0.30 -15.11 -33.26
N LEU A 15 -0.20 -15.54 -32.10
CA LEU A 15 -1.61 -15.42 -31.73
C LEU A 15 -1.96 -13.96 -31.46
N GLN A 16 -2.94 -13.46 -32.21
CA GLN A 16 -3.52 -12.13 -32.05
C GLN A 16 -5.02 -12.28 -31.91
N CYS A 17 -5.58 -11.68 -30.86
CA CYS A 17 -7.01 -11.72 -30.58
C CYS A 17 -7.48 -10.30 -30.24
N PRO A 18 -7.97 -9.50 -31.20
CA PRO A 18 -8.44 -8.15 -30.93
C PRO A 18 -9.64 -8.12 -29.98
N CYS A 19 -9.55 -7.25 -28.96
CA CYS A 19 -10.64 -6.98 -28.03
C CYS A 19 -11.75 -6.17 -28.72
N ALA A 20 -13.02 -6.47 -28.44
CA ALA A 20 -14.12 -5.57 -28.80
C ALA A 20 -14.10 -4.30 -27.92
N HIS A 21 -13.71 -4.44 -26.65
CA HIS A 21 -13.56 -3.34 -25.71
C HIS A 21 -12.09 -3.13 -25.39
N MET A 22 -11.51 -2.03 -25.91
CA MET A 22 -10.09 -1.72 -25.71
C MET A 22 -9.79 -1.05 -24.36
N SER A 23 -10.83 -0.64 -23.63
CA SER A 23 -10.74 0.10 -22.38
C SER A 23 -11.64 -0.59 -21.36
N ILE A 24 -11.03 -1.15 -20.32
CA ILE A 24 -11.69 -1.97 -19.30
C ILE A 24 -11.37 -1.36 -17.95
N THR A 25 -12.37 -0.97 -17.16
CA THR A 25 -12.11 -0.40 -15.83
C THR A 25 -11.55 -1.46 -14.88
N ASN A 26 -10.62 -1.04 -14.02
CA ASN A 26 -9.95 -1.95 -13.08
C ASN A 26 -10.92 -2.75 -12.20
N ASN A 27 -12.05 -2.16 -11.81
CA ASN A 27 -13.10 -2.82 -11.03
C ASN A 27 -13.76 -4.04 -11.73
N GLU A 28 -13.65 -4.18 -13.06
CA GLU A 28 -14.23 -5.32 -13.76
C GLU A 28 -13.46 -6.60 -13.49
N PHE A 29 -12.14 -6.52 -13.31
CA PHE A 29 -11.27 -7.68 -13.13
C PHE A 29 -10.58 -7.76 -11.77
N ILE A 30 -10.48 -6.67 -11.02
CA ILE A 30 -10.01 -6.68 -9.62
C ILE A 30 -11.20 -7.01 -8.72
N MET A 31 -11.19 -8.20 -8.12
CA MET A 31 -12.26 -8.65 -7.24
C MET A 31 -12.19 -8.00 -5.87
N PHE A 32 -11.00 -7.89 -5.31
CA PHE A 32 -10.75 -7.08 -4.13
C PHE A 32 -9.34 -6.50 -4.15
N LEU A 33 -9.18 -5.34 -3.52
CA LEU A 33 -7.91 -4.72 -3.18
C LEU A 33 -8.12 -4.00 -1.85
N ASN A 34 -7.41 -4.41 -0.80
CA ASN A 34 -7.52 -3.81 0.52
C ASN A 34 -6.17 -3.79 1.26
N ALA A 35 -6.13 -2.96 2.30
CA ALA A 35 -5.00 -2.88 3.22
C ALA A 35 -5.45 -3.39 4.59
N THR A 36 -4.60 -4.20 5.22
CA THR A 36 -4.72 -4.56 6.62
C THR A 36 -3.85 -3.62 7.45
N TYR A 37 -4.45 -3.03 8.47
CA TYR A 37 -3.80 -2.03 9.30
C TYR A 37 -3.28 -2.61 10.61
N HIS A 38 -2.21 -2.00 11.09
CA HIS A 38 -1.59 -2.29 12.36
C HIS A 38 -2.59 -2.27 13.53
N PRO A 39 -2.44 -3.15 14.55
CA PRO A 39 -3.34 -3.25 15.72
C PRO A 39 -3.70 -1.92 16.39
N ILE A 40 -2.82 -0.92 16.33
CA ILE A 40 -3.08 0.43 16.85
C ILE A 40 -4.25 1.11 16.13
N CYS A 41 -4.36 0.91 14.80
CA CYS A 41 -5.41 1.49 13.98
C CYS A 41 -6.58 0.55 13.71
N SER A 42 -6.40 -0.77 13.86
CA SER A 42 -7.47 -1.76 13.68
C SER A 42 -8.22 -2.10 14.98
N SER A 43 -7.61 -1.90 16.15
CA SER A 43 -8.31 -2.10 17.43
C SER A 43 -9.27 -0.94 17.69
N ASN A 44 -10.56 -1.20 17.53
CA ASN A 44 -11.63 -0.19 17.63
C ASN A 44 -11.68 0.55 18.99
N ASN A 45 -10.97 0.04 20.01
CA ASN A 45 -11.05 0.50 21.39
C ASN A 45 -9.72 0.86 22.07
N PHE A 46 -8.54 0.59 21.49
CA PHE A 46 -7.28 0.83 22.22
C PHE A 46 -7.08 2.32 22.51
N VAL A 47 -7.15 3.14 21.46
CA VAL A 47 -6.99 4.59 21.58
C VAL A 47 -8.09 5.19 22.46
N ASN A 48 -9.33 4.70 22.32
CA ASN A 48 -10.46 5.12 23.14
C ASN A 48 -10.32 4.75 24.63
N LYS A 49 -9.76 3.58 24.95
CA LYS A 49 -9.50 3.15 26.33
C LYS A 49 -8.51 4.08 27.01
N TRP A 50 -7.41 4.42 26.33
CA TRP A 50 -6.41 5.35 26.85
C TRP A 50 -6.92 6.79 26.91
N PHE A 51 -7.67 7.23 25.90
CA PHE A 51 -8.36 8.51 25.93
C PHE A 51 -9.24 8.62 27.18
N ASN A 52 -10.11 7.65 27.43
CA ASN A 52 -11.00 7.64 28.59
C ASN A 52 -10.24 7.54 29.92
N TYR A 53 -9.13 6.81 29.94
CA TYR A 53 -8.28 6.72 31.13
C TYR A 53 -7.69 8.08 31.50
N PHE A 54 -7.21 8.84 30.52
CA PHE A 54 -6.64 10.17 30.74
C PHE A 54 -7.68 11.29 30.88
N PHE A 55 -8.86 11.13 30.27
CA PHE A 55 -9.98 12.09 30.35
C PHE A 55 -10.38 12.42 31.79
N ILE A 56 -10.37 11.43 32.66
CA ILE A 56 -10.78 11.59 34.07
C ILE A 56 -9.80 12.49 34.86
N TYR A 57 -8.57 12.67 34.38
CA TYR A 57 -7.57 13.51 35.06
C TYR A 57 -7.67 15.00 34.70
N GLN A 58 -8.39 15.38 33.66
CA GLN A 58 -8.57 16.79 33.27
C GLN A 58 -9.77 17.47 33.95
N ASP A 59 -10.70 16.70 34.54
CA ASP A 59 -11.90 17.24 35.19
C ASP A 59 -11.54 17.87 36.56
N GLY A 60 -11.10 19.13 36.52
CA GLY A 60 -10.99 20.02 37.68
C GLY A 60 -9.60 20.23 38.29
N ARG A 61 -8.53 19.65 37.74
CA ARG A 61 -7.18 19.65 38.36
C ARG A 61 -6.02 20.06 37.45
N ALA A 62 -6.30 20.46 36.20
CA ALA A 62 -5.27 20.74 35.21
C ALA A 62 -4.44 22.02 35.47
N TRP A 63 -4.92 22.94 36.32
CA TRP A 63 -4.32 24.26 36.52
C TRP A 63 -2.91 24.25 37.15
N TRP A 64 -2.50 23.16 37.83
CA TRP A 64 -1.16 23.01 38.42
C TRP A 64 -0.25 22.04 37.65
N LEU A 65 -0.77 21.38 36.61
CA LEU A 65 0.04 20.45 35.83
C LEU A 65 0.99 21.27 34.96
N ASN A 66 2.28 20.99 35.08
CA ASN A 66 3.29 21.54 34.21
C ASN A 66 2.90 21.23 32.75
N VAL A 67 3.06 22.17 31.82
CA VAL A 67 2.79 21.95 30.39
C VAL A 67 3.61 20.78 29.81
N ASN A 68 4.74 20.45 30.44
CA ASN A 68 5.57 19.30 30.08
C ASN A 68 5.05 17.97 30.67
N ASP A 69 4.07 17.99 31.57
CA ASP A 69 3.48 16.80 32.18
C ASP A 69 2.64 16.01 31.17
N PHE A 70 2.94 14.72 30.97
CA PHE A 70 2.21 13.91 30.00
C PHE A 70 0.70 13.86 30.27
N ARG A 71 0.24 13.95 31.53
CA ARG A 71 -1.21 13.97 31.84
C ARG A 71 -1.90 15.21 31.28
N TYR A 72 -1.16 16.31 31.09
CA TYR A 72 -1.71 17.54 30.54
C TYR A 72 -2.12 17.37 29.07
N TRP A 73 -1.30 16.68 28.28
CA TRP A 73 -1.46 16.60 26.82
C TRP A 73 -1.72 15.18 26.29
N SER A 74 -1.78 14.14 27.13
CA SER A 74 -2.02 12.75 26.72
C SER A 74 -3.33 12.53 25.98
N ILE A 75 -4.41 13.22 26.36
CA ILE A 75 -5.70 13.17 25.64
C ILE A 75 -5.51 13.58 24.19
N LEU A 76 -4.76 14.65 23.95
CA LEU A 76 -4.49 15.14 22.61
C LEU A 76 -3.57 14.20 21.85
N PHE A 77 -2.57 13.61 22.51
CA PHE A 77 -1.71 12.58 21.93
C PHE A 77 -2.53 11.41 21.36
N PHE A 78 -3.42 10.82 22.16
CA PHE A 78 -4.26 9.72 21.71
C PHE A 78 -5.29 10.14 20.66
N ASN A 79 -5.92 11.32 20.81
CA ASN A 79 -6.84 11.83 19.80
C ASN A 79 -6.13 12.02 18.44
N PHE A 80 -4.94 12.60 18.42
CA PHE A 80 -4.18 12.74 17.17
C PHE A 80 -3.78 11.38 16.58
N LEU A 81 -3.38 10.41 17.39
CA LEU A 81 -3.11 9.05 16.91
C LEU A 81 -4.35 8.44 16.22
N GLU A 82 -5.54 8.61 16.82
CA GLU A 82 -6.81 8.20 16.21
C GLU A 82 -7.05 8.91 14.86
N LYS A 83 -6.81 10.22 14.81
CA LYS A 83 -6.96 11.01 13.58
C LYS A 83 -5.99 10.55 12.49
N TYR A 84 -4.75 10.21 12.84
CA TYR A 84 -3.79 9.65 11.89
C TYR A 84 -4.27 8.30 11.33
N CYS A 85 -4.76 7.40 12.17
CA CYS A 85 -5.34 6.13 11.73
C CYS A 85 -6.53 6.34 10.77
N LYS A 86 -7.46 7.24 11.12
CA LYS A 86 -8.62 7.57 10.28
C LYS A 86 -8.22 8.20 8.95
N LEU A 87 -7.26 9.13 8.98
CA LEU A 87 -6.75 9.78 7.80
C LEU A 87 -6.03 8.79 6.88
N ALA A 88 -5.21 7.89 7.44
CA ALA A 88 -4.55 6.85 6.68
C ALA A 88 -5.57 5.93 5.99
N ASN A 89 -6.57 5.46 6.74
CA ASN A 89 -7.63 4.62 6.21
C ASN A 89 -8.41 5.30 5.07
N SER A 90 -8.83 6.56 5.28
CA SER A 90 -9.51 7.33 4.24
C SER A 90 -8.62 7.57 3.01
N THR A 91 -7.32 7.84 3.20
CA THR A 91 -6.38 8.08 2.11
C THR A 91 -6.26 6.84 1.21
N VAL A 92 -6.09 5.67 1.83
CA VAL A 92 -6.01 4.39 1.12
C VAL A 92 -7.32 4.07 0.40
N ASN A 93 -8.45 4.16 1.08
CA ASN A 93 -9.75 3.82 0.48
C ASN A 93 -10.08 4.73 -0.70
N ASN A 94 -9.87 6.04 -0.55
CA ASN A 94 -10.08 6.99 -1.64
C ASN A 94 -9.15 6.67 -2.83
N ALA A 95 -7.89 6.32 -2.57
CA ALA A 95 -6.95 5.96 -3.64
C ALA A 95 -7.36 4.67 -4.37
N ILE A 96 -7.84 3.65 -3.64
CA ILE A 96 -8.36 2.40 -4.22
C ILE A 96 -9.62 2.69 -5.04
N GLU A 97 -10.54 3.50 -4.53
CA GLU A 97 -11.77 3.89 -5.24
C GLU A 97 -11.43 4.59 -6.55
N GLN A 98 -10.54 5.58 -6.54
CA GLN A 98 -10.08 6.25 -7.75
C GLN A 98 -9.37 5.29 -8.70
N PHE A 99 -8.52 4.41 -8.18
CA PHE A 99 -7.81 3.41 -8.98
C PHE A 99 -8.77 2.44 -9.69
N ASN A 100 -9.85 2.04 -9.02
CA ASN A 100 -10.85 1.14 -9.58
C ASN A 100 -11.64 1.74 -10.74
N LEU A 101 -11.71 3.07 -10.82
CA LEU A 101 -12.33 3.82 -11.93
C LEU A 101 -11.39 4.03 -13.12
N VAL A 102 -10.08 3.82 -12.94
CA VAL A 102 -9.10 3.96 -14.03
C VAL A 102 -9.27 2.80 -15.02
N SER A 103 -9.22 3.13 -16.31
CA SER A 103 -9.27 2.16 -17.39
C SER A 103 -7.90 1.53 -17.67
N PHE A 104 -7.87 0.21 -17.71
CA PHE A 104 -6.83 -0.61 -18.29
C PHE A 104 -7.04 -0.72 -19.81
N VAL A 105 -6.03 -0.33 -20.58
CA VAL A 105 -6.14 -0.24 -22.05
C VAL A 105 -5.38 -1.37 -22.72
N SER A 106 -6.05 -2.12 -23.58
CA SER A 106 -5.45 -3.17 -24.41
C SER A 106 -6.20 -3.33 -25.72
N SER A 107 -5.51 -3.29 -26.86
CA SER A 107 -6.12 -3.55 -28.18
C SER A 107 -6.36 -5.03 -28.44
N GLU A 108 -5.61 -5.89 -27.78
CA GLU A 108 -5.66 -7.35 -27.94
C GLU A 108 -5.72 -8.05 -26.58
N VAL A 109 -6.20 -9.29 -26.56
CA VAL A 109 -6.18 -10.13 -25.35
C VAL A 109 -4.73 -10.36 -24.94
N MET A 110 -4.35 -9.85 -23.77
CA MET A 110 -3.05 -10.15 -23.18
C MET A 110 -2.99 -11.59 -22.67
N SER A 111 -1.82 -12.21 -22.73
CA SER A 111 -1.62 -13.51 -22.10
C SER A 111 -1.84 -13.43 -20.57
N PRO A 112 -2.23 -14.53 -19.90
CA PRO A 112 -2.47 -14.53 -18.46
C PRO A 112 -1.28 -14.01 -17.64
N ILE A 113 -0.07 -14.37 -18.05
CA ILE A 113 1.18 -13.95 -17.39
C ILE A 113 1.38 -12.44 -17.58
N LEU A 114 1.31 -11.95 -18.83
CA LEU A 114 1.54 -10.54 -19.13
C LEU A 114 0.51 -9.65 -18.42
N PHE A 115 -0.77 -10.04 -18.47
CA PHE A 115 -1.84 -9.36 -17.76
C PHE A 115 -1.56 -9.30 -16.25
N LYS A 116 -1.27 -10.45 -15.61
CA LYS A 116 -0.99 -10.49 -14.17
C LYS A 116 0.19 -9.60 -13.80
N THR A 117 1.29 -9.69 -14.55
CA THR A 117 2.48 -8.87 -14.32
C THR A 117 2.18 -7.38 -14.45
N GLN A 118 1.44 -6.97 -15.49
CA GLN A 118 1.12 -5.56 -15.71
C GLN A 118 0.18 -5.01 -14.63
N VAL A 119 -0.85 -5.77 -14.24
CA VAL A 119 -1.76 -5.37 -13.15
C VAL A 119 -1.01 -5.28 -11.83
N ASP A 120 -0.17 -6.27 -11.49
CA ASP A 120 0.64 -6.24 -10.27
C ASP A 120 1.60 -5.06 -10.23
N MET A 121 2.26 -4.74 -11.35
CA MET A 121 3.12 -3.55 -11.44
C MET A 121 2.33 -2.27 -11.20
N THR A 122 1.10 -2.20 -11.72
CA THR A 122 0.24 -1.02 -11.57
C THR A 122 -0.27 -0.89 -10.12
N ILE A 123 -0.68 -1.99 -9.49
CA ILE A 123 -1.05 -2.01 -8.06
C ILE A 123 0.14 -1.62 -7.19
N ASN A 124 1.34 -2.16 -7.45
CA ASN A 124 2.55 -1.79 -6.73
C ASN A 124 2.88 -0.30 -6.89
N LEU A 125 2.66 0.27 -8.08
CA LEU A 125 2.85 1.70 -8.31
C LEU A 125 1.84 2.52 -7.50
N LEU A 126 0.56 2.13 -7.47
CA LEU A 126 -0.45 2.75 -6.61
C LEU A 126 0.01 2.73 -5.15
N GLN A 127 0.32 1.55 -4.61
CA GLN A 127 0.75 1.35 -3.22
C GLN A 127 1.95 2.23 -2.86
N LYS A 128 2.97 2.34 -3.73
CA LYS A 128 4.11 3.22 -3.47
C LYS A 128 3.75 4.70 -3.56
N SER A 129 2.95 5.07 -4.56
CA SER A 129 2.58 6.46 -4.82
C SER A 129 1.80 7.07 -3.66
N ILE A 130 0.87 6.33 -3.05
CA ILE A 130 0.07 6.84 -1.94
C ILE A 130 0.93 7.14 -0.71
N LEU A 131 1.92 6.29 -0.41
CA LEU A 131 2.82 6.46 0.72
C LEU A 131 3.69 7.71 0.51
N ILE A 132 4.25 7.87 -0.69
CA ILE A 132 5.08 9.03 -1.06
C ILE A 132 4.27 10.32 -1.00
N LEU A 133 3.07 10.34 -1.57
CA LEU A 133 2.22 11.54 -1.60
C LEU A 133 1.81 11.96 -0.19
N PHE A 134 1.40 10.99 0.65
CA PHE A 134 1.05 11.25 2.03
C PHE A 134 2.23 11.79 2.84
N ALA A 135 3.40 11.17 2.75
CA ALA A 135 4.61 11.64 3.43
C ALA A 135 4.99 13.06 3.01
N ARG A 136 4.92 13.37 1.70
CA ARG A 136 5.18 14.72 1.19
C ARG A 136 4.18 15.75 1.73
N GLN A 137 2.90 15.39 1.83
CA GLN A 137 1.88 16.27 2.39
C GLN A 137 2.15 16.56 3.87
N LEU A 138 2.53 15.54 4.65
CA LEU A 138 2.90 15.70 6.06
C LEU A 138 4.13 16.61 6.22
N GLN A 139 5.15 16.40 5.40
CA GLN A 139 6.36 17.24 5.41
C GLN A 139 6.05 18.69 5.02
N MET A 140 5.17 18.90 4.03
CA MET A 140 4.69 20.24 3.67
C MET A 140 4.01 20.92 4.85
N PHE A 141 3.14 20.20 5.57
CA PHE A 141 2.45 20.74 6.75
C PHE A 141 3.43 21.16 7.85
N ARG A 142 4.43 20.32 8.15
CA ARG A 142 5.52 20.64 9.10
C ARG A 142 6.30 21.89 8.65
N GLY A 143 6.62 21.97 7.36
CA GLY A 143 7.29 23.13 6.77
C GLY A 143 6.47 24.41 6.86
N VAL A 144 5.15 24.34 6.66
CA VAL A 144 4.23 25.48 6.81
C VAL A 144 4.15 25.94 8.26
N ILE A 145 4.11 25.03 9.23
CA ILE A 145 4.12 25.38 10.67
C ILE A 145 5.38 26.18 11.01
N GLN A 146 6.56 25.65 10.67
CA GLN A 146 7.84 26.28 10.99
C GLN A 146 8.04 27.57 10.20
N GLY A 147 7.76 27.56 8.90
CA GLY A 147 8.00 28.69 8.00
C GLY A 147 7.12 29.91 8.29
N ASN A 148 5.93 29.70 8.86
CA ASN A 148 5.03 30.78 9.29
C ASN A 148 5.14 31.11 10.78
N GLY A 149 5.99 30.41 11.55
CA GLY A 149 6.14 30.63 12.98
C GLY A 149 4.84 30.39 13.76
N LEU A 150 4.03 29.40 13.36
CA LEU A 150 2.78 29.09 14.05
C LEU A 150 3.05 28.69 15.50
N ILE A 151 2.18 29.07 16.42
CA ILE A 151 2.36 28.83 17.86
C ILE A 151 1.50 27.65 18.30
N SER A 152 2.09 26.73 19.05
CA SER A 152 1.37 25.60 19.67
C SER A 152 0.39 26.12 20.72
N SER A 153 -0.87 25.67 20.65
CA SER A 153 -1.89 25.94 21.67
C SER A 153 -1.56 25.32 23.05
N LEU A 154 -0.60 24.40 23.10
CA LEU A 154 -0.13 23.77 24.35
C LEU A 154 1.02 24.53 25.03
N GLU A 155 1.43 25.69 24.50
CA GLU A 155 2.57 26.46 25.01
C GLU A 155 3.89 25.66 25.02
N THR A 156 3.97 24.63 24.18
CA THR A 156 5.13 23.75 24.02
C THR A 156 6.16 24.34 23.06
N SER A 157 5.75 25.23 22.15
CA SER A 157 6.66 25.93 21.23
C SER A 157 7.15 27.26 21.80
N MET A 158 6.29 27.96 22.54
CA MET A 158 6.55 29.28 23.11
C MET A 158 5.85 29.41 24.46
N GLU A 159 6.48 30.15 25.37
CA GLU A 159 5.96 30.50 26.70
C GLU A 159 5.60 31.99 26.71
N PHE A 160 4.42 32.30 27.25
CA PHE A 160 3.98 33.68 27.45
C PHE A 160 4.35 34.15 28.85
N LYS A 161 5.11 35.24 28.97
CA LYS A 161 5.46 35.86 30.25
C LYS A 161 4.90 37.26 30.33
N VAL A 162 4.24 37.57 31.45
CA VAL A 162 3.73 38.89 31.75
C VAL A 162 4.59 39.53 32.83
N ASP A 163 5.01 40.76 32.60
CA ASP A 163 5.72 41.54 33.63
C ASP A 163 4.74 41.97 34.74
N GLN A 164 4.73 41.25 35.87
CA GLN A 164 3.70 41.39 36.91
C GLN A 164 3.71 42.74 37.67
N ILE A 165 4.65 43.64 37.36
CA ILE A 165 4.92 44.83 38.17
C ILE A 165 4.28 46.10 37.57
N ALA A 166 3.80 46.07 36.32
CA ALA A 166 3.28 47.25 35.63
C ALA A 166 1.76 47.20 35.34
N VAL A 167 1.08 48.34 35.51
CA VAL A 167 -0.20 48.61 34.82
C VAL A 167 0.16 48.76 33.34
N ASP A 168 -0.52 48.03 32.44
CA ASP A 168 -0.16 47.84 31.02
C ASP A 168 1.12 47.01 30.78
N ALA A 169 1.31 45.96 31.58
CA ALA A 169 2.43 45.03 31.45
C ALA A 169 2.60 44.46 30.02
N PRO A 170 3.79 44.56 29.42
CA PRO A 170 4.07 43.89 28.16
C PRO A 170 4.02 42.37 28.33
N VAL A 171 3.45 41.69 27.33
CA VAL A 171 3.50 40.24 27.21
C VAL A 171 4.70 39.86 26.34
N PHE A 172 5.65 39.15 26.93
CA PHE A 172 6.79 38.59 26.21
C PHE A 172 6.45 37.18 25.74
N VAL A 173 6.83 36.88 24.51
CA VAL A 173 6.76 35.53 23.95
C VAL A 173 8.17 35.01 23.82
N ILE A 174 8.48 33.94 24.55
CA ILE A 174 9.82 33.36 24.59
C ILE A 174 9.76 31.95 24.00
N PRO A 175 10.63 31.59 23.05
CA PRO A 175 10.65 30.24 22.52
C PRO A 175 11.03 29.24 23.61
N LYS A 176 10.30 28.12 23.66
CA LYS A 176 10.67 26.99 24.52
C LYS A 176 11.96 26.36 24.02
N THR A 177 12.74 25.85 24.96
CA THR A 177 13.96 25.09 24.69
C THR A 177 13.90 23.73 25.34
N TYR A 178 14.34 22.72 24.61
CA TYR A 178 14.39 21.31 25.00
C TYR A 178 15.85 20.86 25.17
N ASN A 179 16.06 19.74 25.87
CA ASN A 179 17.38 19.14 26.11
C ASN A 179 18.38 20.12 26.75
N ASN A 180 18.01 20.69 27.91
CA ASN A 180 18.82 21.66 28.65
C ASN A 180 19.28 22.88 27.82
N GLY A 181 18.41 23.37 26.93
CA GLY A 181 18.68 24.58 26.13
C GLY A 181 19.39 24.34 24.80
N THR A 182 19.77 23.10 24.49
CA THR A 182 20.50 22.78 23.25
C THR A 182 19.63 22.83 21.99
N CYS A 183 18.30 22.70 22.13
CA CYS A 183 17.36 22.76 21.02
C CYS A 183 16.28 23.81 21.30
N SER A 184 16.12 24.80 20.43
CA SER A 184 15.13 25.89 20.57
C SER A 184 14.03 25.79 19.52
N CYS A 185 12.78 25.94 19.94
CA CYS A 185 11.63 25.96 19.04
C CYS A 185 11.61 27.15 18.08
N ALA A 186 12.37 28.21 18.36
CA ALA A 186 12.54 29.31 17.41
C ALA A 186 13.39 28.91 16.19
N THR A 187 14.32 27.97 16.34
CA THR A 187 15.26 27.59 15.27
C THR A 187 14.93 26.24 14.66
N SER A 188 14.30 25.32 15.42
CA SER A 188 13.85 24.03 14.90
C SER A 188 12.51 23.62 15.51
N SER A 189 11.54 23.24 14.67
CA SER A 189 10.28 22.67 15.13
C SER A 189 10.47 21.27 15.72
N THR A 190 11.50 20.52 15.32
CA THR A 190 11.68 19.11 15.66
C THR A 190 12.32 18.89 17.04
N CYS A 191 12.45 19.94 17.85
CA CYS A 191 12.98 19.79 19.19
C CYS A 191 12.02 18.97 20.06
N VAL A 192 12.56 17.94 20.71
CA VAL A 192 11.84 17.01 21.58
C VAL A 192 12.68 16.65 22.80
N GLU A 193 12.01 16.31 23.90
CA GLU A 193 12.58 15.69 25.11
C GLU A 193 11.66 14.57 25.62
N LEU A 194 12.16 13.70 26.48
CA LEU A 194 11.37 12.60 27.03
C LEU A 194 10.20 13.13 27.88
N ALA A 195 9.00 12.62 27.58
CA ALA A 195 7.80 12.94 28.31
C ALA A 195 7.86 12.36 29.72
N SER A 196 7.38 13.13 30.69
CA SER A 196 7.45 12.76 32.10
C SER A 196 6.17 13.14 32.85
N PHE A 197 5.94 12.50 33.99
CA PHE A 197 5.00 12.94 35.00
C PHE A 197 5.74 13.74 36.07
N TYR A 198 5.12 14.83 36.51
CA TYR A 198 5.66 15.72 37.53
C TYR A 198 4.76 15.71 38.77
N ASN A 199 5.35 15.96 39.93
CA ASN A 199 4.55 16.24 41.13
C ASN A 199 4.16 17.73 41.17
N VAL A 200 3.43 18.13 42.21
CA VAL A 200 3.04 19.54 42.42
C VAL A 200 4.20 20.49 42.69
N THR A 201 5.37 19.98 43.04
CA THR A 201 6.60 20.77 43.17
C THR A 201 7.46 20.76 41.90
N HIS A 202 6.91 20.28 40.78
CA HIS A 202 7.56 20.19 39.46
C HIS A 202 8.80 19.30 39.41
N HIS A 203 8.94 18.35 40.33
CA HIS A 203 9.95 17.29 40.23
C HIS A 203 9.41 16.11 39.41
N THR A 204 10.27 15.55 38.58
CA THR A 204 10.00 14.34 37.79
C THR A 204 9.71 13.16 38.72
N VAL A 205 8.55 12.55 38.56
CA VAL A 205 8.12 11.34 39.27
C VAL A 205 8.42 10.09 38.45
N TYR A 206 8.20 10.17 37.14
CA TYR A 206 8.37 9.07 36.22
C TYR A 206 8.59 9.59 34.81
N THR A 207 9.58 9.06 34.11
CA THR A 207 9.84 9.34 32.70
C THR A 207 9.30 8.18 31.87
N ILE A 208 8.50 8.49 30.86
CA ILE A 208 7.86 7.48 30.01
C ILE A 208 8.84 7.10 28.90
N GLU A 209 9.14 5.81 28.80
CA GLU A 209 10.05 5.32 27.77
C GLU A 209 9.46 5.56 26.37
N ASN A 210 10.30 6.13 25.50
CA ASN A 210 10.02 6.38 24.08
C ASN A 210 8.77 7.23 23.79
N ILE A 211 8.24 7.97 24.77
CA ILE A 211 7.25 9.02 24.52
C ILE A 211 7.96 10.37 24.70
N PHE A 212 7.70 11.29 23.78
CA PHE A 212 8.37 12.58 23.73
C PHE A 212 7.37 13.74 23.75
N ILE A 213 7.77 14.84 24.38
CA ILE A 213 7.15 16.16 24.24
C ILE A 213 8.08 17.03 23.41
N GLY A 214 7.54 17.76 22.45
CA GLY A 214 8.30 18.68 21.61
C GLY A 214 7.55 19.96 21.31
N CYS A 215 8.16 20.82 20.49
CA CYS A 215 7.62 22.15 20.16
C CYS A 215 6.16 22.10 19.72
N PHE A 216 5.81 21.10 18.92
CA PHE A 216 4.45 20.86 18.46
C PHE A 216 4.04 19.44 18.78
N LEU A 217 2.74 19.24 19.04
CA LEU A 217 2.18 17.91 19.29
C LEU A 217 2.44 16.94 18.14
N ILE A 218 2.52 17.43 16.89
CA ILE A 218 2.89 16.61 15.74
C ILE A 218 4.29 16.00 15.91
N GLU A 219 5.26 16.78 16.39
CA GLU A 219 6.63 16.33 16.61
C GLU A 219 6.70 15.41 17.83
N SER A 220 5.98 15.75 18.91
CA SER A 220 5.79 14.87 20.07
C SER A 220 5.33 13.47 19.64
N ILE A 221 4.33 13.39 18.76
CA ILE A 221 3.79 12.11 18.29
C ILE A 221 4.77 11.42 17.35
N LEU A 222 5.24 12.10 16.29
CA LEU A 222 6.07 11.48 15.26
C LEU A 222 7.39 10.91 15.84
N HIS A 223 8.00 11.60 16.80
CA HIS A 223 9.22 11.12 17.47
C HIS A 223 8.96 10.03 18.52
N SER A 224 7.71 9.86 18.98
CA SER A 224 7.35 8.83 19.95
C SER A 224 7.27 7.44 19.33
N SER A 225 7.42 6.41 20.16
CA SER A 225 7.10 5.02 19.87
C SER A 225 6.06 4.52 20.85
N LEU A 226 5.24 3.56 20.41
CA LEU A 226 4.19 2.96 21.23
C LEU A 226 4.68 1.68 21.94
N SER A 227 5.99 1.43 21.99
CA SER A 227 6.62 0.25 22.59
C SER A 227 6.09 -0.06 24.01
N CYS A 228 5.90 0.98 24.84
CA CYS A 228 5.38 0.83 26.20
C CYS A 228 4.00 0.15 26.25
N PHE A 229 3.16 0.37 25.25
CA PHE A 229 1.78 -0.14 25.20
C PHE A 229 1.67 -1.61 24.74
N PHE A 230 2.79 -2.21 24.34
CA PHE A 230 2.91 -3.65 24.09
C PHE A 230 3.52 -4.39 25.28
N SER A 231 4.01 -3.66 26.29
CA SER A 231 4.67 -4.22 27.47
C SER A 231 3.79 -4.14 28.71
N ASN A 232 3.52 -5.29 29.32
CA ASN A 232 2.72 -5.34 30.55
C ASN A 232 3.41 -4.63 31.74
N SER A 233 4.74 -4.72 31.85
CA SER A 233 5.48 -4.02 32.90
C SER A 233 5.42 -2.51 32.71
N CYS A 234 5.71 -2.02 31.49
CA CYS A 234 5.70 -0.59 31.21
C CYS A 234 4.30 0.01 31.40
N MET A 235 3.25 -0.63 30.90
CA MET A 235 1.88 -0.16 31.13
C MET A 235 1.53 -0.11 32.61
N THR A 236 1.93 -1.12 33.39
CA THR A 236 1.67 -1.15 34.83
C THR A 236 2.36 0.01 35.54
N ASP A 237 3.61 0.31 35.18
CA ASP A 237 4.37 1.41 35.78
C ASP A 237 3.82 2.78 35.35
N LEU A 238 3.47 2.94 34.08
CA LEU A 238 2.77 4.11 33.56
C LEU A 238 1.47 4.38 34.34
N MET A 239 0.63 3.36 34.53
CA MET A 239 -0.65 3.47 35.24
C MET A 239 -0.50 3.73 36.74
N LYS A 240 0.60 3.30 37.37
CA LYS A 240 0.90 3.67 38.77
C LYS A 240 1.35 5.12 38.85
N ALA A 241 2.22 5.54 37.95
CA ALA A 241 2.84 6.85 37.99
C ALA A 241 1.85 8.00 37.73
N THR A 242 0.78 7.76 36.98
CA THR A 242 -0.31 8.74 36.78
C THR A 242 -0.96 9.19 38.10
N ILE A 243 -1.01 8.31 39.11
CA ILE A 243 -1.66 8.55 40.41
C ILE A 243 -0.70 9.23 41.41
N LEU A 244 0.60 8.94 41.35
CA LEU A 244 1.59 9.37 42.35
C LEU A 244 1.83 10.89 42.42
N GLY A 245 1.46 11.65 41.39
CA GLY A 245 1.68 13.11 41.34
C GLY A 245 0.53 13.97 41.87
N ILE A 246 -0.52 13.40 42.47
CA ILE A 246 -1.75 14.13 42.87
C ILE A 246 -1.88 14.19 44.40
N PRO A 247 -1.76 15.37 45.05
CA PRO A 247 -1.88 15.46 46.51
C PRO A 247 -3.30 15.20 46.98
N GLY A 248 -3.45 14.44 48.07
CA GLY A 248 -4.74 14.23 48.76
C GLY A 248 -5.79 13.43 47.98
N SER A 249 -5.43 12.79 46.87
CA SER A 249 -6.38 11.99 46.11
C SER A 249 -6.56 10.60 46.74
N ASN A 250 -7.65 10.40 47.47
CA ASN A 250 -8.24 9.07 47.73
C ASN A 250 -8.87 8.48 46.46
N TRP A 251 -8.37 8.86 45.28
CA TRP A 251 -8.95 8.52 44.00
C TRP A 251 -8.60 7.08 43.68
N ARG A 252 -9.63 6.25 43.63
CA ARG A 252 -9.51 4.91 43.07
C ARG A 252 -9.66 5.06 41.57
N PRO A 253 -8.66 4.64 40.75
CA PRO A 253 -8.87 4.57 39.32
C PRO A 253 -10.15 3.79 39.06
N ARG A 254 -11.03 4.35 38.22
CA ARG A 254 -12.09 3.56 37.63
C ARG A 254 -11.39 2.36 37.00
N ILE A 255 -11.81 1.14 37.37
CA ILE A 255 -11.20 -0.07 36.84
C ILE A 255 -11.57 -0.11 35.35
N ILE A 256 -10.67 0.45 34.52
CA ILE A 256 -10.70 0.30 33.08
C ILE A 256 -9.74 -0.84 32.80
N ASP A 257 -10.28 -1.94 32.28
CA ASP A 257 -9.47 -3.07 31.85
C ASP A 257 -8.73 -2.68 30.55
N ILE A 258 -7.54 -2.13 30.75
CA ILE A 258 -6.58 -1.80 29.68
C ILE A 258 -5.52 -2.89 29.70
N SER A 259 -5.68 -3.84 28.78
CA SER A 259 -4.66 -4.84 28.52
C SER A 259 -3.69 -4.34 27.45
N PRO A 260 -2.42 -4.78 27.47
CA PRO A 260 -1.47 -4.51 26.40
C PRO A 260 -2.01 -4.93 25.04
N LEU A 261 -1.61 -4.20 23.99
CA LEU A 261 -1.86 -4.63 22.63
C LEU A 261 -1.09 -5.92 22.35
N GLN A 262 -1.74 -6.88 21.69
CA GLN A 262 -1.05 -8.06 21.20
C GLN A 262 -0.24 -7.67 19.95
N PHE A 263 1.06 -7.87 20.02
CA PHE A 263 1.98 -7.69 18.90
C PHE A 263 2.56 -9.04 18.51
N SER A 264 2.57 -9.32 17.20
CA SER A 264 3.25 -10.48 16.63
C SER A 264 4.17 -10.02 15.52
N SER A 265 5.46 -10.31 15.68
CA SER A 265 6.49 -9.99 14.67
C SER A 265 6.32 -10.77 13.36
N SER A 266 5.52 -11.84 13.34
CA SER A 266 5.25 -12.62 12.13
C SER A 266 4.12 -12.04 11.27
N THR A 267 3.29 -11.16 11.81
CA THR A 267 2.09 -10.62 11.12
C THR A 267 2.12 -9.10 10.96
N SER A 268 3.12 -8.44 11.54
CA SER A 268 3.30 -6.98 11.48
C SER A 268 4.51 -6.66 10.61
N ASN A 269 4.37 -5.66 9.74
CA ASN A 269 5.51 -5.09 8.99
C ASN A 269 6.35 -4.13 9.85
N PHE A 270 5.83 -3.73 11.00
CA PHE A 270 6.50 -2.83 11.95
C PHE A 270 7.19 -3.61 13.07
N ARG A 271 8.23 -3.00 13.63
CA ARG A 271 8.90 -3.44 14.86
C ARG A 271 8.26 -2.75 16.07
N ILE A 272 8.38 -3.39 17.24
CA ILE A 272 7.82 -2.87 18.50
C ILE A 272 8.37 -1.49 18.88
N ASN A 273 9.60 -1.16 18.47
CA ASN A 273 10.29 0.09 18.77
C ASN A 273 10.27 1.08 17.60
N ASP A 274 9.53 0.81 16.53
CA ASP A 274 9.40 1.77 15.44
C ASP A 274 8.72 3.05 15.96
N THR A 275 9.14 4.19 15.40
CA THR A 275 8.52 5.47 15.71
C THR A 275 7.16 5.57 15.04
N ILE A 276 6.27 6.36 15.62
CA ILE A 276 4.98 6.67 15.00
C ILE A 276 5.21 7.35 13.65
N GLU A 277 6.29 8.14 13.46
CA GLU A 277 6.64 8.68 12.14
C GLU A 277 6.81 7.58 11.08
N THR A 278 7.53 6.50 11.42
CA THR A 278 7.72 5.37 10.52
C THR A 278 6.38 4.73 10.16
N MET A 279 5.52 4.54 11.16
CA MET A 279 4.19 3.97 10.96
C MET A 279 3.30 4.88 10.11
N VAL A 280 3.31 6.18 10.38
CA VAL A 280 2.53 7.21 9.66
C VAL A 280 2.97 7.29 8.20
N TYR A 281 4.28 7.28 7.90
CA TYR A 281 4.77 7.27 6.51
C TYR A 281 4.44 5.98 5.76
N GLN A 282 4.20 4.88 6.49
CA GLN A 282 3.70 3.63 5.93
C GLN A 282 2.16 3.51 6.02
N LEU A 283 1.44 4.60 6.34
CA LEU A 283 -0.01 4.64 6.51
C LEU A 283 -0.56 3.60 7.51
N PHE A 284 0.27 3.15 8.45
CA PHE A 284 0.00 2.06 9.39
C PHE A 284 -0.40 0.74 8.72
N ILE A 285 0.02 0.51 7.47
CA ILE A 285 -0.33 -0.68 6.71
C ILE A 285 0.64 -1.81 7.03
N ASP A 286 0.10 -2.93 7.51
CA ASP A 286 0.86 -4.16 7.72
C ASP A 286 0.95 -4.99 6.44
N PHE A 287 -0.12 -5.12 5.67
CA PHE A 287 -0.05 -5.83 4.40
C PHE A 287 -1.18 -5.44 3.47
N TRP A 288 -0.92 -5.62 2.18
CA TRP A 288 -1.90 -5.49 1.13
C TRP A 288 -2.45 -6.86 0.76
N SER A 289 -3.71 -6.93 0.39
CA SER A 289 -4.28 -8.13 -0.20
C SER A 289 -5.08 -7.76 -1.44
N SER A 290 -4.94 -8.57 -2.48
CA SER A 290 -5.59 -8.33 -3.76
C SER A 290 -5.93 -9.64 -4.46
N GLU A 291 -7.10 -9.70 -5.10
CA GLU A 291 -7.51 -10.78 -5.96
C GLU A 291 -7.88 -10.24 -7.34
N ILE A 292 -7.25 -10.82 -8.37
CA ILE A 292 -7.36 -10.39 -9.76
C ILE A 292 -7.87 -11.58 -10.57
N SER A 293 -8.95 -11.39 -11.33
CA SER A 293 -9.55 -12.42 -12.17
C SER A 293 -9.21 -12.20 -13.64
N TYR A 294 -8.36 -13.08 -14.19
CA TYR A 294 -8.09 -13.10 -15.62
C TYR A 294 -9.33 -13.46 -16.44
N GLU A 295 -10.22 -14.32 -15.92
CA GLU A 295 -11.46 -14.68 -16.59
C GLU A 295 -12.37 -13.46 -16.78
N ARG A 296 -12.54 -12.63 -15.73
CA ARG A 296 -13.33 -11.40 -15.86
C ARG A 296 -12.71 -10.43 -16.86
N TYR A 297 -11.39 -10.26 -16.83
CA TYR A 297 -10.67 -9.47 -17.83
C TYR A 297 -10.91 -9.98 -19.26
N TYR A 298 -10.76 -11.29 -19.49
CA TYR A 298 -10.95 -11.91 -20.80
C TYR A 298 -12.39 -11.70 -21.31
N ASN A 299 -13.37 -11.86 -20.42
CA ASN A 299 -14.78 -11.67 -20.75
C ASN A 299 -15.10 -10.19 -21.04
N ALA A 300 -14.51 -9.25 -20.30
CA ALA A 300 -14.64 -7.81 -20.52
C ALA A 300 -14.01 -7.36 -21.85
N CYS A 301 -12.82 -7.89 -22.19
CA CYS A 301 -12.18 -7.65 -23.48
C CYS A 301 -13.04 -8.13 -24.67
N ALA A 302 -13.82 -9.20 -24.48
CA ALA A 302 -14.73 -9.77 -25.46
C ALA A 302 -14.05 -9.95 -26.85
N PRO A 303 -13.09 -10.88 -26.99
CA PRO A 303 -12.34 -11.04 -28.23
C PRO A 303 -13.26 -11.36 -29.41
N THR A 304 -13.08 -10.63 -30.50
CA THR A 304 -13.96 -10.74 -31.69
C THR A 304 -13.61 -11.93 -32.57
N HIS A 305 -12.31 -12.12 -32.82
CA HIS A 305 -11.73 -13.23 -33.56
C HIS A 305 -10.29 -13.42 -33.11
N CYS A 306 -9.68 -14.56 -33.43
CA CYS A 306 -8.27 -14.84 -33.14
C CYS A 306 -7.58 -15.34 -34.41
N THR A 307 -6.39 -14.83 -34.69
CA THR A 307 -5.55 -15.22 -35.82
C THR A 307 -4.20 -15.71 -35.31
N TYR A 308 -3.66 -16.76 -35.91
CA TYR A 308 -2.33 -17.28 -35.57
C TYR A 308 -1.61 -17.78 -36.82
N SER A 309 -0.29 -17.70 -36.79
CA SER A 309 0.57 -18.23 -37.84
C SER A 309 1.19 -19.54 -37.38
N TYR A 310 1.16 -20.55 -38.24
CA TYR A 310 1.81 -21.83 -38.03
C TYR A 310 2.71 -22.17 -39.20
N GLU A 311 3.90 -22.69 -38.92
CA GLU A 311 4.80 -23.17 -39.97
C GLU A 311 4.35 -24.54 -40.44
N LYS A 312 3.79 -24.61 -41.65
CA LYS A 312 3.48 -25.88 -42.30
C LYS A 312 4.73 -26.38 -43.01
N ARG A 313 5.35 -27.46 -42.51
CA ARG A 313 6.28 -28.24 -43.34
C ARG A 313 5.50 -28.79 -44.53
N LEU A 314 5.91 -28.40 -45.74
CA LEU A 314 5.35 -28.94 -46.97
C LEU A 314 5.55 -30.46 -46.94
N ASP A 315 4.45 -31.20 -46.91
CA ASP A 315 4.48 -32.64 -47.10
C ASP A 315 5.14 -32.91 -48.47
N VAL A 316 6.09 -33.85 -48.53
CA VAL A 316 6.79 -34.19 -49.77
C VAL A 316 5.77 -34.55 -50.86
N LEU A 317 4.66 -35.20 -50.48
CA LEU A 317 3.55 -35.49 -51.38
C LEU A 317 2.87 -34.22 -51.92
N TYR A 318 2.71 -33.19 -51.09
CA TYR A 318 2.12 -31.91 -51.49
C TYR A 318 3.07 -31.07 -52.37
N ALA A 319 4.37 -31.12 -52.10
CA ALA A 319 5.37 -30.50 -52.97
C ALA A 319 5.44 -31.21 -54.34
N VAL A 320 5.39 -32.55 -54.36
CA VAL A 320 5.34 -33.36 -55.59
C VAL A 320 4.07 -33.10 -56.39
N THR A 321 2.90 -32.99 -55.75
CA THR A 321 1.66 -32.68 -56.47
C THR A 321 1.66 -31.28 -57.06
N ILE A 322 2.16 -30.26 -56.35
CA ILE A 322 2.37 -28.93 -56.94
C ILE A 322 3.36 -28.98 -58.11
N PHE A 323 4.45 -29.74 -57.97
CA PHE A 323 5.43 -29.88 -59.05
C PHE A 323 4.81 -30.55 -60.30
N LEU A 324 3.97 -31.57 -60.10
CA LEU A 324 3.26 -32.28 -61.16
C LEU A 324 2.13 -31.46 -61.80
N THR A 325 1.53 -30.51 -61.08
CA THR A 325 0.46 -29.63 -61.60
C THR A 325 1.00 -28.35 -62.25
N VAL A 326 2.13 -27.82 -61.77
CA VAL A 326 2.77 -26.61 -62.32
C VAL A 326 3.58 -26.93 -63.57
N ILE A 327 4.24 -28.09 -63.60
CA ILE A 327 4.80 -28.61 -64.85
C ILE A 327 3.62 -29.19 -65.62
N ASN A 328 3.59 -28.99 -66.93
CA ASN A 328 2.65 -29.63 -67.86
C ASN A 328 2.78 -31.18 -67.86
N GLY A 329 2.67 -31.83 -66.70
CA GLY A 329 3.08 -33.18 -66.39
C GLY A 329 2.22 -34.23 -67.07
N LEU A 330 0.96 -33.89 -67.38
CA LEU A 330 0.13 -34.76 -68.20
C LEU A 330 0.64 -34.79 -69.65
N SER A 331 1.01 -33.63 -70.22
CA SER A 331 1.47 -33.53 -71.62
C SER A 331 2.84 -34.17 -71.85
N LEU A 332 3.81 -33.89 -70.96
CA LEU A 332 5.16 -34.47 -71.08
C LEU A 332 5.16 -35.95 -70.69
N GLY A 333 4.44 -36.33 -69.63
CA GLY A 333 4.32 -37.72 -69.18
C GLY A 333 3.66 -38.62 -70.22
N LEU A 334 2.55 -38.16 -70.85
CA LEU A 334 1.91 -38.88 -71.95
C LEU A 334 2.85 -39.06 -73.15
N ARG A 335 3.70 -38.07 -73.48
CA ARG A 335 4.68 -38.20 -74.57
C ARG A 335 5.72 -39.31 -74.34
N PHE A 336 6.03 -39.65 -73.10
CA PHE A 336 6.95 -40.77 -72.79
C PHE A 336 6.23 -42.10 -72.59
N VAL A 337 5.04 -42.09 -71.98
CA VAL A 337 4.28 -43.32 -71.68
C VAL A 337 3.58 -43.89 -72.90
N VAL A 338 3.02 -43.04 -73.79
CA VAL A 338 2.26 -43.47 -74.97
C VAL A 338 3.11 -44.29 -75.95
N PRO A 339 4.36 -43.92 -76.32
CA PRO A 339 5.18 -44.73 -77.21
C PRO A 339 5.53 -46.11 -76.64
N ILE A 340 5.73 -46.21 -75.32
CA ILE A 340 6.02 -47.47 -74.62
C ILE A 340 4.79 -48.37 -74.65
N PHE A 341 3.61 -47.82 -74.37
CA PHE A 341 2.35 -48.54 -74.42
C PHE A 341 2.01 -49.03 -75.83
N VAL A 342 2.20 -48.18 -76.84
CA VAL A 342 2.01 -48.56 -78.25
C VAL A 342 2.96 -49.68 -78.66
N ARG A 343 4.24 -49.62 -78.27
CA ARG A 343 5.20 -50.72 -78.52
C ARG A 343 4.81 -52.02 -77.81
N LEU A 344 4.30 -51.95 -76.59
CA LEU A 344 3.82 -53.12 -75.84
C LEU A 344 2.60 -53.75 -76.52
N VAL A 345 1.62 -52.94 -76.91
CA VAL A 345 0.44 -53.40 -77.66
C VAL A 345 0.85 -53.99 -79.02
N TYR A 346 1.80 -53.37 -79.72
CA TYR A 346 2.29 -53.90 -81.01
C TYR A 346 3.06 -55.22 -80.83
N LYS A 347 3.87 -55.37 -79.77
CA LYS A 347 4.54 -56.63 -79.43
C LYS A 347 3.55 -57.72 -79.03
N LEU A 348 2.51 -57.38 -78.27
CA LEU A 348 1.45 -58.32 -77.89
C LEU A 348 0.64 -58.76 -79.13
N ARG A 349 0.31 -57.83 -80.03
CA ARG A 349 -0.38 -58.13 -81.30
C ARG A 349 0.46 -59.01 -82.22
N ASN A 350 1.75 -58.72 -82.40
CA ASN A 350 2.63 -59.53 -83.25
C ASN A 350 2.91 -60.92 -82.65
N ARG A 351 2.83 -61.09 -81.32
CA ARG A 351 2.91 -62.42 -80.69
C ARG A 351 1.62 -63.23 -80.84
N LEU A 352 0.47 -62.57 -81.02
CA LEU A 352 -0.84 -63.23 -81.19
C LEU A 352 -1.16 -63.56 -82.67
N CYS A 353 -0.53 -62.91 -83.65
CA CYS A 353 -0.79 -63.15 -85.08
C CYS A 353 0.39 -63.80 -85.84
N GLY A 354 1.42 -64.28 -85.16
CA GLY A 354 2.60 -64.93 -85.76
C GLY A 354 2.56 -66.46 -85.79
N TYR A 355 1.36 -67.06 -85.82
CA TYR A 355 1.17 -68.53 -85.89
C TYR A 355 0.07 -68.87 -86.90
N TYR A 356 0.27 -68.49 -88.17
CA TYR A 356 -0.36 -69.11 -89.34
C TYR A 356 0.39 -68.64 -90.58
N GLU A 357 1.50 -69.31 -90.88
CA GLU A 357 1.91 -69.69 -92.23
C GLU A 357 2.67 -71.02 -92.14
#